data_AF-A0A0X1KJT2-F1
#
_entry.id   AF-A0A0X1KJT2-F1
#
_cell.length_a   1.000
_cell.length_b   1.000
_cell.length_c   1.000
_cell.angle_alpha   90.00
_cell.angle_beta   90.00
_cell.angle_gamma   90.00
#
_symmetry.space_group_name_H-M   'P 1'
#
loop_
_entity.id
_entity.type
_entity.pdbx_description
1 polymer ?
#
loop_
_entity_poly.entity_id
_entity_poly.type
_entity_poly.pdbx_seq_one_letter_code
_entity_poly.pdbx_strand_id
1 'polypeptide(L)'
;MRGFTHYISGLAVATFFPSLVADLRMGILLPVIAAAAAYFPDFMDFKFGKFFARRDYEIDPAPWDEKKHYAPKLVKIGELGEKNRYQFFAIEGKVEEILTRGSGTVTYTILNEKGEQKTVEEEYNSIVFVLNDGTGKITVEAVGDDYKFFEEEFGQIEEGKEILVFGYVDVDELSNELRFVVSDAPHPQGIAETVARAIEEAYREGERIVKIHNIRLPGDVYRQFFVHLDPPKREVRVEMGPIVTPGGVAITDKPPEYRRYGIAKVNVPFIKTYPKPTRIDSFSGPEIAFRKAEFKGKTVVKDRFLPWHHGFSHSLTMGVIIGAFVYAIFKLLGYSHAGDLALASMIGQWLHVFEDQLGFMGSNLFPPITKDVIPGFKLGESGSGLTNFSTAWLMIAFMIWNFNRFTDPRPIPISDAKLLLLLIWPSIIGFGIAIVRSFKLRREIAELMDYYTNIEAFEELEEVGGI
;
A
#
# COMPACT_ATOMS: atom_id res chain seq x y z
N MET A 1 -10.93 8.88 1.14
CA MET A 1 -11.13 8.64 2.61
C MET A 1 -11.36 7.16 2.82
N ARG A 2 -11.98 6.66 3.91
CA ARG A 2 -12.50 5.27 3.92
C ARG A 2 -13.91 5.24 3.30
N GLY A 3 -14.27 4.11 2.67
CA GLY A 3 -15.56 3.94 2.00
C GLY A 3 -16.80 4.27 2.85
N PHE A 4 -16.76 4.02 4.18
CA PHE A 4 -17.87 4.39 5.07
C PHE A 4 -18.07 5.90 5.18
N THR A 5 -16.99 6.68 5.15
CA THR A 5 -17.07 8.15 5.18
C THR A 5 -17.75 8.66 3.92
N HIS A 6 -17.34 8.17 2.74
CA HIS A 6 -17.97 8.50 1.46
C HIS A 6 -19.46 8.15 1.43
N TYR A 7 -19.82 6.99 1.97
CA TYR A 7 -21.22 6.58 2.09
C TYR A 7 -22.04 7.55 2.94
N ILE A 8 -21.54 7.96 4.11
CA ILE A 8 -22.22 8.95 4.96
C ILE A 8 -22.36 10.29 4.22
N SER A 9 -21.35 10.70 3.47
CA SER A 9 -21.38 11.94 2.69
C SER A 9 -22.50 11.93 1.65
N GLY A 10 -22.72 10.82 0.95
CA GLY A 10 -23.86 10.65 0.05
C GLY A 10 -25.22 10.68 0.77
N LEU A 11 -25.33 10.09 1.97
CA LEU A 11 -26.54 10.22 2.80
C LEU A 11 -26.82 11.68 3.17
N ALA A 12 -25.78 12.41 3.60
CA ALA A 12 -25.93 13.81 3.97
C ALA A 12 -26.41 14.66 2.81
N VAL A 13 -25.89 14.44 1.60
CA VAL A 13 -26.34 15.12 0.37
C VAL A 13 -27.84 14.94 0.15
N ALA A 14 -28.37 13.73 0.31
CA ALA A 14 -29.81 13.49 0.13
C ALA A 14 -30.68 14.33 1.08
N THR A 15 -30.18 14.63 2.29
CA THR A 15 -30.93 15.43 3.27
C THR A 15 -31.08 16.90 2.88
N PHE A 16 -30.33 17.41 1.90
CA PHE A 16 -30.50 18.77 1.38
C PHE A 16 -31.72 18.93 0.45
N PHE A 17 -32.37 17.82 0.09
CA PHE A 17 -33.55 17.82 -0.77
C PHE A 17 -34.81 17.57 0.09
N PRO A 18 -35.67 18.59 0.30
CA PRO A 18 -36.82 18.46 1.19
C PRO A 18 -37.81 17.35 0.80
N SER A 19 -37.97 17.11 -0.50
CA SER A 19 -38.77 16.02 -1.07
C SER A 19 -38.26 14.65 -0.64
N LEU A 20 -36.95 14.41 -0.72
CA LEU A 20 -36.32 13.16 -0.30
C LEU A 20 -36.39 12.97 1.22
N VAL A 21 -36.30 14.06 1.99
CA VAL A 21 -36.50 14.00 3.45
C VAL A 21 -37.95 13.65 3.80
N ALA A 22 -38.93 14.20 3.07
CA ALA A 22 -40.34 13.87 3.24
C ALA A 22 -40.59 12.37 2.95
N ASP A 23 -39.97 11.83 1.90
CA ASP A 23 -40.03 10.41 1.56
C ASP A 23 -39.47 9.51 2.66
N LEU A 24 -38.31 9.86 3.24
CA LEU A 24 -37.73 9.13 4.36
C LEU A 24 -38.69 9.09 5.56
N ARG A 25 -39.41 10.18 5.84
CA ARG A 25 -40.42 10.23 6.92
C ARG A 25 -41.61 9.31 6.66
N MET A 26 -41.91 9.02 5.40
CA MET A 26 -42.93 8.05 4.99
C MET A 26 -42.42 6.60 4.95
N GLY A 27 -41.14 6.37 5.29
CA GLY A 27 -40.51 5.05 5.23
C GLY A 27 -40.00 4.66 3.83
N ILE A 28 -39.98 5.59 2.87
CA ILE A 28 -39.43 5.36 1.53
C ILE A 28 -37.90 5.50 1.60
N LEU A 29 -37.18 4.39 1.38
CA LEU A 29 -35.72 4.32 1.53
C LEU A 29 -34.94 4.64 0.25
N LEU A 30 -35.59 5.09 -0.83
CA LEU A 30 -34.92 5.44 -2.09
C LEU A 30 -33.78 6.47 -1.94
N PRO A 31 -33.83 7.47 -1.03
CA PRO A 31 -32.73 8.41 -0.85
C PRO A 31 -31.39 7.78 -0.47
N VAL A 32 -31.37 6.53 0.02
CA VAL A 32 -30.13 5.75 0.25
C VAL A 32 -29.32 5.53 -1.04
N ILE A 33 -29.95 5.65 -2.22
CA ILE A 33 -29.25 5.54 -3.50
C ILE A 33 -28.17 6.62 -3.66
N ALA A 34 -28.35 7.81 -3.08
CA ALA A 34 -27.31 8.84 -3.09
C ALA A 34 -26.05 8.39 -2.33
N ALA A 35 -26.23 7.60 -1.25
CA ALA A 35 -25.13 7.00 -0.50
C ALA A 35 -24.45 5.87 -1.27
N ALA A 36 -25.25 5.03 -1.95
CA ALA A 36 -24.73 4.01 -2.84
C ALA A 36 -23.92 4.63 -4.00
N ALA A 37 -24.40 5.74 -4.57
CA ALA A 37 -23.69 6.51 -5.59
C ALA A 37 -22.37 7.07 -5.06
N ALA A 38 -22.34 7.64 -3.85
CA ALA A 38 -21.11 8.12 -3.25
C ALA A 38 -20.08 6.99 -2.98
N TYR A 39 -20.53 5.78 -2.62
CA TYR A 39 -19.64 4.63 -2.38
C TYR A 39 -19.23 3.89 -3.67
N PHE A 40 -19.99 4.09 -4.76
CA PHE A 40 -19.82 3.37 -6.02
C PHE A 40 -18.39 3.41 -6.60
N PRO A 41 -17.64 4.52 -6.54
CA PRO A 41 -16.29 4.58 -7.14
C PRO A 41 -15.34 3.54 -6.53
N ASP A 42 -15.26 3.51 -5.20
CA ASP A 42 -14.47 2.53 -4.46
C ASP A 42 -14.95 1.12 -4.77
N PHE A 43 -16.27 0.89 -4.74
CA PHE A 43 -16.82 -0.43 -5.03
C PHE A 43 -16.39 -0.91 -6.41
N MET A 44 -16.51 -0.08 -7.45
CA MET A 44 -16.17 -0.45 -8.81
C MET A 44 -14.70 -0.77 -8.97
N ASP A 45 -13.82 0.06 -8.42
CA ASP A 45 -12.37 -0.13 -8.55
C ASP A 45 -11.90 -1.37 -7.78
N PHE A 46 -12.34 -1.54 -6.53
CA PHE A 46 -11.88 -2.64 -5.68
C PHE A 46 -12.55 -3.98 -5.98
N LYS A 47 -13.74 -4.00 -6.58
CA LYS A 47 -14.43 -5.25 -6.97
C LYS A 47 -14.23 -5.63 -8.43
N PHE A 48 -13.98 -4.68 -9.31
CA PHE A 48 -13.82 -4.94 -10.74
C PHE A 48 -12.51 -4.38 -11.29
N GLY A 49 -12.27 -3.08 -11.13
CA GLY A 49 -11.13 -2.38 -11.74
C GLY A 49 -9.78 -3.07 -11.50
N LYS A 50 -9.51 -3.48 -10.26
CA LYS A 50 -8.27 -4.17 -9.90
C LYS A 50 -8.02 -5.50 -10.64
N PHE A 51 -9.07 -6.17 -11.11
CA PHE A 51 -8.95 -7.47 -11.80
C PHE A 51 -8.74 -7.31 -13.30
N PHE A 52 -9.07 -6.13 -13.85
CA PHE A 52 -8.80 -5.78 -15.25
C PHE A 52 -7.47 -5.02 -15.41
N ALA A 53 -6.79 -4.70 -14.31
CA ALA A 53 -5.49 -4.06 -14.34
C ALA A 53 -4.44 -5.04 -14.92
N ARG A 54 -3.71 -4.58 -15.95
CA ARG A 54 -2.55 -5.30 -16.46
C ARG A 54 -1.44 -5.29 -15.40
N ARG A 55 -0.74 -6.41 -15.27
CA ARG A 55 0.46 -6.56 -14.43
C ARG A 55 1.59 -7.01 -15.33
N ASP A 56 2.70 -6.29 -15.31
CA ASP A 56 3.93 -6.70 -16.01
C ASP A 56 4.82 -7.53 -15.09
N TYR A 57 4.78 -7.21 -13.78
CA TYR A 57 5.48 -7.94 -12.73
C TYR A 57 4.53 -8.34 -11.61
N GLU A 58 4.69 -9.56 -11.13
CA GLU A 58 3.98 -10.06 -9.95
C GLU A 58 5.00 -10.65 -8.98
N ILE A 59 5.19 -9.96 -7.86
CA ILE A 59 6.14 -10.34 -6.82
C ILE A 59 5.36 -11.03 -5.71
N ASP A 60 5.52 -12.35 -5.62
CA ASP A 60 5.06 -13.15 -4.49
C ASP A 60 6.27 -13.57 -3.65
N PRO A 61 6.61 -12.81 -2.59
CA PRO A 61 7.80 -13.07 -1.79
C PRO A 61 7.64 -14.31 -0.91
N ALA A 62 6.42 -14.75 -0.59
CA ALA A 62 6.17 -15.91 0.24
C ALA A 62 4.95 -16.66 -0.27
N PRO A 63 5.13 -17.52 -1.30
CA PRO A 63 4.03 -18.22 -1.93
C PRO A 63 3.16 -18.98 -0.94
N TRP A 64 1.85 -18.86 -1.16
CA TRP A 64 0.82 -19.39 -0.27
C TRP A 64 0.54 -20.88 -0.55
N ASP A 65 0.44 -21.70 0.50
CA ASP A 65 -0.05 -23.08 0.37
C ASP A 65 -1.58 -23.06 0.28
N GLU A 66 -2.14 -23.41 -0.88
CA GLU A 66 -3.58 -23.44 -1.09
C GLU A 66 -4.31 -24.43 -0.17
N LYS A 67 -3.67 -25.55 0.21
CA LYS A 67 -4.30 -26.59 1.03
C LYS A 67 -4.24 -26.24 2.51
N LYS A 68 -3.09 -25.71 2.95
CA LYS A 68 -2.85 -25.41 4.37
C LYS A 68 -3.32 -24.01 4.75
N HIS A 69 -3.59 -23.15 3.77
CA HIS A 69 -4.00 -21.77 3.99
C HIS A 69 -3.01 -20.96 4.86
N TYR A 70 -1.71 -21.13 4.63
CA TYR A 70 -0.66 -20.27 5.17
C TYR A 70 0.59 -20.27 4.26
N ALA A 71 1.43 -19.25 4.37
CA ALA A 71 2.79 -19.25 3.82
C ALA A 71 3.80 -19.65 4.91
N PRO A 72 4.96 -20.23 4.55
CA PRO A 72 5.39 -20.53 3.19
C PRO A 72 4.82 -21.85 2.63
N LYS A 73 4.74 -21.94 1.29
CA LYS A 73 4.36 -23.14 0.56
C LYS A 73 5.42 -24.24 0.71
N LEU A 74 4.97 -25.47 0.99
CA LEU A 74 5.82 -26.66 0.94
C LEU A 74 6.08 -27.06 -0.51
N VAL A 75 7.35 -27.13 -0.91
CA VAL A 75 7.77 -27.48 -2.27
C VAL A 75 8.79 -28.61 -2.27
N LYS A 76 8.87 -29.33 -3.38
CA LYS A 76 9.92 -30.33 -3.62
C LYS A 76 11.21 -29.67 -4.06
N ILE A 77 12.35 -30.23 -3.66
CA ILE A 77 13.67 -29.66 -3.97
C ILE A 77 13.87 -29.57 -5.49
N GLY A 78 13.42 -30.57 -6.26
CA GLY A 78 13.49 -30.55 -7.72
C GLY A 78 12.63 -29.48 -8.41
N GLU A 79 11.75 -28.78 -7.69
CA GLU A 79 10.95 -27.65 -8.22
C GLU A 79 11.66 -26.29 -8.06
N LEU A 80 12.70 -26.22 -7.22
CA LEU A 80 13.46 -25.00 -6.97
C LEU A 80 14.39 -24.67 -8.13
N GLY A 81 14.53 -23.38 -8.43
CA GLY A 81 15.45 -22.89 -9.45
C GLY A 81 15.80 -21.42 -9.26
N GLU A 82 16.66 -20.88 -10.13
CA GLU A 82 17.08 -19.48 -10.07
C GLU A 82 15.91 -18.50 -10.17
N LYS A 83 14.85 -18.85 -10.91
CA LYS A 83 13.60 -18.07 -10.98
C LYS A 83 12.93 -17.85 -9.60
N ASN A 84 13.28 -18.68 -8.62
CA ASN A 84 12.75 -18.65 -7.26
C ASN A 84 13.65 -17.90 -6.29
N ARG A 85 14.76 -17.31 -6.75
CA ARG A 85 15.70 -16.57 -5.92
C ARG A 85 14.96 -15.54 -5.06
N TYR A 86 15.28 -15.53 -3.77
CA TYR A 86 14.71 -14.73 -2.68
C TYR A 86 13.27 -15.05 -2.25
N GLN A 87 12.57 -15.98 -2.90
CA GLN A 87 11.24 -16.40 -2.47
C GLN A 87 11.30 -17.35 -1.28
N PHE A 88 10.35 -17.19 -0.36
CA PHE A 88 10.26 -17.95 0.89
C PHE A 88 9.44 -19.23 0.74
N PHE A 89 10.06 -20.37 1.03
CA PHE A 89 9.49 -21.71 0.91
C PHE A 89 9.69 -22.54 2.17
N ALA A 90 8.95 -23.65 2.24
CA ALA A 90 9.28 -24.78 3.12
C ALA A 90 9.77 -25.95 2.25
N ILE A 91 10.81 -26.65 2.71
CA ILE A 91 11.27 -27.90 2.10
C ILE A 91 11.42 -28.97 3.18
N GLU A 92 11.11 -30.21 2.84
CA GLU A 92 11.20 -31.36 3.75
C GLU A 92 12.08 -32.42 3.12
N GLY A 93 13.06 -32.92 3.86
CA GLY A 93 13.98 -33.92 3.36
C GLY A 93 14.86 -34.54 4.44
N LYS A 94 15.70 -35.48 4.02
CA LYS A 94 16.68 -36.14 4.87
C LYS A 94 18.03 -35.45 4.74
N VAL A 95 18.66 -35.14 5.87
CA VAL A 95 20.04 -34.63 5.89
C VAL A 95 20.96 -35.73 5.38
N GLU A 96 21.60 -35.49 4.23
CA GLU A 96 22.47 -36.48 3.60
C GLU A 96 23.92 -36.37 4.10
N GLU A 97 24.40 -35.14 4.23
CA GLU A 97 25.80 -34.84 4.60
C GLU A 97 25.86 -33.48 5.30
N ILE A 98 26.65 -33.38 6.38
CA ILE A 98 26.97 -32.09 7.01
C ILE A 98 28.32 -31.62 6.47
N LEU A 99 28.31 -30.57 5.63
CA LEU A 99 29.50 -30.05 4.95
C LEU A 99 30.40 -29.26 5.91
N THR A 100 29.80 -28.41 6.74
CA THR A 100 30.56 -27.55 7.66
C THR A 100 29.71 -27.17 8.87
N ARG A 101 30.33 -27.16 10.05
CA ARG A 101 29.85 -26.46 11.25
C ARG A 101 30.89 -25.42 11.59
N GLY A 102 30.49 -24.16 11.68
CA GLY A 102 31.39 -23.04 11.93
C GLY A 102 30.89 -22.15 13.05
N SER A 103 31.80 -21.40 13.64
CA SER A 103 31.49 -20.20 14.40
C SER A 103 32.34 -19.04 13.89
N GLY A 104 31.77 -17.84 13.86
CA GLY A 104 32.44 -16.64 13.39
C GLY A 104 31.99 -15.41 14.15
N THR A 105 32.49 -14.24 13.76
CA THR A 105 32.10 -12.95 14.35
C THR A 105 31.62 -12.05 13.23
N VAL A 106 30.40 -11.54 13.31
CA VAL A 106 29.86 -10.53 12.40
C VAL A 106 29.98 -9.18 13.08
N THR A 107 30.73 -8.29 12.44
CA THR A 107 30.93 -6.91 12.88
C THR A 107 30.04 -6.00 12.04
N TYR A 108 29.06 -5.34 12.65
CA TYR A 108 28.18 -4.40 11.97
C TYR A 108 27.99 -3.13 12.79
N THR A 109 27.74 -2.02 12.10
CA THR A 109 27.60 -0.71 12.74
C THR A 109 26.11 -0.38 12.90
N ILE A 110 25.62 -0.40 14.13
CA ILE A 110 24.29 0.10 14.46
C ILE A 110 24.35 1.59 14.77
N LEU A 111 23.42 2.36 14.20
CA LEU A 111 23.15 3.73 14.63
C LEU A 111 22.16 3.69 15.79
N ASN A 112 22.51 4.23 16.95
CA ASN A 112 21.57 4.34 18.07
C ASN A 112 20.48 5.39 17.79
N GLU A 113 19.46 5.45 18.64
CA GLU A 113 18.34 6.41 18.49
C GLU A 113 18.76 7.89 18.48
N LYS A 114 20.01 8.20 18.87
CA LYS A 114 20.61 9.54 18.83
C LYS A 114 21.53 9.76 17.62
N GLY A 115 21.65 8.79 16.72
CA GLY A 115 22.49 8.87 15.52
C GLY A 115 23.98 8.58 15.77
N GLU A 116 24.35 8.02 16.93
CA GLU A 116 25.73 7.63 17.22
C GLU A 116 25.99 6.22 16.65
N GLN A 117 27.09 6.05 15.92
CA GLN A 117 27.52 4.77 15.39
C GLN A 117 28.14 3.91 16.51
N LYS A 118 27.58 2.73 16.74
CA LYS A 118 28.15 1.70 17.61
C LYS A 118 28.46 0.47 16.77
N THR A 119 29.71 0.06 16.78
CA THR A 119 30.12 -1.22 16.23
C THR A 119 29.70 -2.33 17.20
N VAL A 120 28.91 -3.27 16.70
CA VAL A 120 28.51 -4.49 17.39
C VAL A 120 29.25 -5.64 16.75
N GLU A 121 29.94 -6.40 17.59
CA GLU A 121 30.53 -7.69 17.24
C GLU A 121 29.67 -8.76 17.89
N GLU A 122 29.06 -9.60 17.07
CA GLU A 122 28.29 -10.76 17.54
C GLU A 122 28.92 -12.05 17.03
N GLU A 123 29.17 -12.97 17.96
CA GLU A 123 29.51 -14.35 17.61
C GLU A 123 28.28 -15.04 17.04
N TYR A 124 28.47 -15.70 15.90
CA TYR A 124 27.43 -16.44 15.23
C TYR A 124 27.89 -17.88 14.98
N ASN A 125 26.97 -18.82 15.16
CA ASN A 125 27.15 -20.18 14.71
C ASN A 125 26.59 -20.32 13.30
N SER A 126 27.15 -21.24 12.53
CA SER A 126 26.67 -21.57 11.20
C SER A 126 26.74 -23.06 10.95
N ILE A 127 25.85 -23.54 10.10
CA ILE A 127 25.89 -24.90 9.56
C ILE A 127 25.55 -24.88 8.09
N VAL A 128 26.28 -25.70 7.34
CA VAL A 128 26.01 -25.98 5.94
C VAL A 128 25.87 -27.48 5.79
N PHE A 129 24.77 -27.93 5.19
CA PHE A 129 24.48 -29.35 5.00
C PHE A 129 23.70 -29.59 3.71
N VAL A 130 23.73 -30.82 3.21
CA VAL A 130 22.98 -31.23 2.01
C VAL A 130 21.67 -31.88 2.44
N LEU A 131 20.56 -31.37 1.90
CA LEU A 131 19.23 -31.94 2.09
C LEU A 131 18.78 -32.66 0.82
N ASN A 132 18.17 -33.83 0.98
CA ASN A 132 17.67 -34.66 -0.11
C ASN A 132 16.25 -35.15 0.18
N ASP A 133 15.33 -34.92 -0.74
CA ASP A 133 13.91 -35.30 -0.63
C ASP A 133 13.48 -36.40 -1.62
N GLY A 134 14.46 -37.01 -2.30
CA GLY A 134 14.26 -38.00 -3.37
C GLY A 134 13.96 -37.40 -4.75
N THR A 135 13.64 -36.10 -4.84
CA THR A 135 13.43 -35.39 -6.11
C THR A 135 14.65 -34.57 -6.53
N GLY A 136 15.49 -34.17 -5.57
CA GLY A 136 16.73 -33.44 -5.80
C GLY A 136 17.56 -33.32 -4.53
N LYS A 137 18.71 -32.67 -4.66
CA LYS A 137 19.59 -32.30 -3.55
C LYS A 137 19.79 -30.79 -3.56
N ILE A 138 19.88 -30.18 -2.38
CA ILE A 138 20.20 -28.76 -2.25
C ILE A 138 21.07 -28.52 -1.02
N THR A 139 22.01 -27.58 -1.16
CA THR A 139 22.82 -27.11 -0.04
C THR A 139 21.99 -26.16 0.81
N VAL A 140 21.87 -26.44 2.09
CA VAL A 140 21.15 -25.64 3.08
C VAL A 140 22.16 -24.94 3.98
N GLU A 141 21.96 -23.64 4.20
CA GLU A 141 22.83 -22.79 5.02
C GLU A 141 22.00 -22.10 6.10
N ALA A 142 22.43 -22.22 7.36
CA ALA A 142 21.86 -21.45 8.48
C ALA A 142 22.98 -20.72 9.21
N VAL A 143 22.76 -19.44 9.52
CA VAL A 143 23.79 -18.54 10.09
C VAL A 143 23.20 -17.69 11.20
N GLY A 144 23.94 -17.48 12.29
CA GLY A 144 23.59 -16.56 13.38
C GLY A 144 22.26 -16.88 14.05
N ASP A 145 21.37 -15.90 14.11
CA ASP A 145 20.07 -16.07 14.76
C ASP A 145 19.18 -17.09 14.04
N ASP A 146 19.34 -17.25 12.73
CA ASP A 146 18.60 -18.27 11.97
C ASP A 146 19.09 -19.67 12.36
N TYR A 147 20.40 -19.84 12.61
CA TYR A 147 20.92 -21.10 13.16
C TYR A 147 20.38 -21.36 14.57
N LYS A 148 20.38 -20.35 15.46
CA LYS A 148 19.86 -20.50 16.83
C LYS A 148 18.39 -20.90 16.82
N PHE A 149 17.56 -20.16 16.06
CA PHE A 149 16.15 -20.48 15.87
C PHE A 149 15.96 -21.88 15.31
N PHE A 150 16.77 -22.25 14.33
CA PHE A 150 16.69 -23.56 13.69
C PHE A 150 17.08 -24.72 14.64
N GLU A 151 18.10 -24.56 15.48
CA GLU A 151 18.41 -25.55 16.53
C GLU A 151 17.38 -25.57 17.67
N GLU A 152 16.81 -24.42 18.04
CA GLU A 152 15.76 -24.35 19.08
C GLU A 152 14.47 -25.06 18.65
N GLU A 153 14.05 -24.85 17.40
CA GLU A 153 12.81 -25.44 16.86
C GLU A 153 12.97 -26.91 16.45
N PHE A 154 14.11 -27.27 15.85
CA PHE A 154 14.30 -28.61 15.25
C PHE A 154 15.29 -29.50 16.00
N GLY A 155 15.97 -28.99 17.03
CA GLY A 155 17.03 -29.68 17.76
C GLY A 155 18.32 -29.83 16.94
N GLN A 156 19.28 -30.60 17.48
CA GLN A 156 20.57 -30.82 16.80
C GLN A 156 20.39 -31.49 15.43
N ILE A 157 21.10 -30.98 14.43
CA ILE A 157 21.08 -31.48 13.04
C ILE A 157 22.07 -32.63 12.92
N GLU A 158 21.58 -33.80 12.52
CA GLU A 158 22.38 -35.01 12.37
C GLU A 158 22.15 -35.62 10.99
N GLU A 159 23.18 -36.27 10.45
CA GLU A 159 23.06 -37.03 9.22
C GLU A 159 22.00 -38.12 9.35
N GLY A 160 21.17 -38.24 8.32
CA GLY A 160 20.06 -39.17 8.27
C GLY A 160 18.78 -38.71 8.97
N LYS A 161 18.78 -37.55 9.63
CA LYS A 161 17.56 -36.98 10.23
C LYS A 161 16.64 -36.40 9.14
N GLU A 162 15.35 -36.67 9.23
CA GLU A 162 14.33 -35.99 8.43
C GLU A 162 13.96 -34.66 9.10
N ILE A 163 13.97 -33.58 8.33
CA ILE A 163 13.74 -32.22 8.82
C ILE A 163 12.89 -31.41 7.84
N LEU A 164 12.09 -30.51 8.40
CA LEU A 164 11.38 -29.45 7.69
C LEU A 164 12.18 -28.16 7.84
N VAL A 165 12.50 -27.51 6.74
CA VAL A 165 13.32 -26.29 6.71
C VAL A 165 12.52 -25.16 6.09
N PHE A 166 12.49 -24.02 6.77
CA PHE A 166 11.94 -22.77 6.26
C PHE A 166 13.07 -21.84 5.83
N GLY A 167 12.95 -21.22 4.67
CA GLY A 167 14.03 -20.42 4.13
C GLY A 167 13.72 -19.86 2.76
N TYR A 168 14.70 -19.20 2.16
CA TYR A 168 14.59 -18.70 0.80
C TYR A 168 15.68 -19.29 -0.10
N VAL A 169 15.38 -19.34 -1.39
CA VAL A 169 16.33 -19.79 -2.40
C VAL A 169 17.32 -18.67 -2.68
N ASP A 170 18.60 -18.99 -2.76
CA ASP A 170 19.62 -18.08 -3.26
C ASP A 170 20.53 -18.80 -4.26
N VAL A 171 21.28 -18.03 -5.03
CA VAL A 171 22.29 -18.54 -5.94
C VAL A 171 23.64 -18.04 -5.46
N ASP A 172 24.57 -18.95 -5.24
CA ASP A 172 25.94 -18.60 -4.89
C ASP A 172 26.59 -17.85 -6.07
N GLU A 173 27.13 -16.67 -5.81
CA GLU A 173 27.68 -15.80 -6.87
C GLU A 173 28.97 -16.36 -7.50
N LEU A 174 29.70 -17.23 -6.80
CA LEU A 174 30.96 -17.80 -7.26
C LEU A 174 30.76 -19.14 -7.97
N SER A 175 29.95 -20.03 -7.39
CA SER A 175 29.72 -21.37 -7.96
C SER A 175 28.52 -21.41 -8.92
N ASN A 176 27.64 -20.41 -8.88
CA ASN A 176 26.35 -20.38 -9.59
C ASN A 176 25.46 -21.60 -9.22
N GLU A 177 25.66 -22.16 -8.04
CA GLU A 177 24.85 -23.26 -7.51
C GLU A 177 23.69 -22.73 -6.67
N LEU A 178 22.58 -23.48 -6.67
CA LEU A 178 21.41 -23.17 -5.85
C LEU A 178 21.68 -23.56 -4.40
N ARG A 179 21.39 -22.63 -3.49
CA ARG A 179 21.38 -22.87 -2.05
C ARG A 179 20.05 -22.47 -1.44
N PHE A 180 19.78 -23.03 -0.27
CA PHE A 180 18.60 -22.71 0.52
C PHE A 180 19.05 -22.10 1.84
N VAL A 181 18.75 -20.82 2.04
CA VAL A 181 19.16 -20.09 3.24
C VAL A 181 18.03 -20.14 4.25
N VAL A 182 18.29 -20.74 5.41
CA VAL A 182 17.35 -20.83 6.52
C VAL A 182 16.99 -19.42 7.01
N SER A 183 15.70 -19.16 7.17
CA SER A 183 15.20 -17.83 7.52
C SER A 183 13.75 -17.92 8.03
N ASP A 184 13.30 -16.92 8.79
CA ASP A 184 11.90 -16.73 9.20
C ASP A 184 11.10 -15.79 8.26
N ALA A 185 11.74 -15.33 7.18
CA ALA A 185 11.18 -14.39 6.21
C ALA A 185 11.86 -14.49 4.83
N PRO A 186 11.20 -14.04 3.75
CA PRO A 186 11.86 -13.87 2.45
C PRO A 186 12.97 -12.84 2.50
N HIS A 187 13.92 -12.95 1.57
CA HIS A 187 14.96 -11.94 1.43
C HIS A 187 14.39 -10.72 0.66
N PRO A 188 14.51 -9.48 1.19
CA PRO A 188 13.91 -8.29 0.59
C PRO A 188 14.53 -7.89 -0.78
N GLN A 189 15.70 -8.42 -1.13
CA GLN A 189 16.43 -8.06 -2.35
C GLN A 189 15.65 -8.32 -3.64
N GLY A 190 14.96 -9.46 -3.77
CA GLY A 190 14.19 -9.77 -4.98
C GLY A 190 13.06 -8.77 -5.25
N ILE A 191 12.50 -8.18 -4.19
CA ILE A 191 11.52 -7.10 -4.29
C ILE A 191 12.20 -5.83 -4.80
N ALA A 192 13.35 -5.45 -4.22
CA ALA A 192 14.10 -4.26 -4.59
C ALA A 192 14.52 -4.30 -6.08
N GLU A 193 15.10 -5.42 -6.51
CA GLU A 193 15.58 -5.64 -7.88
C GLU A 193 14.45 -5.63 -8.90
N THR A 194 13.32 -6.28 -8.59
CA THR A 194 12.19 -6.31 -9.51
C THR A 194 11.57 -4.92 -9.69
N VAL A 195 11.47 -4.14 -8.60
CA VAL A 195 11.00 -2.75 -8.67
C VAL A 195 12.00 -1.86 -9.42
N ALA A 196 13.30 -2.00 -9.18
CA ALA A 196 14.33 -1.26 -9.90
C ALA A 196 14.29 -1.56 -11.41
N ARG A 197 14.21 -2.84 -11.79
CA ARG A 197 14.06 -3.27 -13.19
C ARG A 197 12.80 -2.68 -13.83
N ALA A 198 11.67 -2.69 -13.12
CA ALA A 198 10.43 -2.11 -13.63
C ALA A 198 10.55 -0.60 -13.88
N ILE A 199 11.29 0.14 -13.05
CA ILE A 199 11.58 1.56 -13.27
C ILE A 199 12.42 1.75 -14.55
N GLU A 200 13.49 0.98 -14.72
CA GLU A 200 14.37 1.08 -15.89
C GLU A 200 13.67 0.72 -17.20
N GLU A 201 12.84 -0.33 -17.18
CA GLU A 201 12.01 -0.69 -18.32
C GLU A 201 10.93 0.35 -18.60
N ALA A 202 10.33 0.95 -17.55
CA ALA A 202 9.37 2.03 -17.72
C ALA A 202 9.95 3.25 -18.45
N TYR A 203 11.24 3.54 -18.24
CA TYR A 203 11.95 4.60 -18.93
C TYR A 203 12.18 4.31 -20.42
N ARG A 204 12.53 3.06 -20.74
CA ARG A 204 12.94 2.61 -22.08
C ARG A 204 11.76 2.20 -22.98
N GLU A 205 10.81 1.46 -22.43
CA GLU A 205 9.82 0.69 -23.19
C GLU A 205 8.37 1.12 -22.92
N GLY A 206 8.16 2.07 -22.00
CA GLY A 206 6.83 2.54 -21.60
C GLY A 206 6.31 1.85 -20.33
N GLU A 207 5.11 2.22 -19.89
CA GLU A 207 4.58 1.91 -18.55
C GLU A 207 4.78 0.45 -18.11
N ARG A 208 5.19 0.27 -16.85
CA ARG A 208 5.33 -1.03 -16.18
C ARG A 208 4.55 -1.04 -14.88
N ILE A 209 3.75 -2.06 -14.65
CA ILE A 209 2.93 -2.21 -13.45
C ILE A 209 3.45 -3.39 -12.62
N VAL A 210 3.84 -3.10 -11.38
CA VAL A 210 4.33 -4.08 -10.41
C VAL A 210 3.25 -4.36 -9.38
N LYS A 211 2.82 -5.62 -9.28
CA LYS A 211 2.02 -6.14 -8.18
C LYS A 211 2.96 -6.68 -7.11
N ILE A 212 2.83 -6.18 -5.88
CA ILE A 212 3.61 -6.66 -4.74
C ILE A 212 2.62 -7.33 -3.79
N HIS A 213 2.72 -8.65 -3.62
CA HIS A 213 1.91 -9.39 -2.67
C HIS A 213 2.44 -9.19 -1.25
N ASN A 214 1.53 -9.28 -0.28
CA ASN A 214 1.87 -9.31 1.13
C ASN A 214 2.32 -10.71 1.55
N ILE A 215 3.00 -10.79 2.70
CA ILE A 215 3.46 -12.04 3.30
C ILE A 215 2.49 -12.38 4.43
N ARG A 216 1.58 -13.32 4.20
CA ARG A 216 0.60 -13.77 5.21
C ARG A 216 1.09 -15.05 5.87
N LEU A 217 1.19 -15.03 7.20
CA LEU A 217 1.69 -16.12 8.03
C LEU A 217 0.52 -16.85 8.74
N PRO A 218 0.76 -18.03 9.36
CA PRO A 218 -0.25 -18.72 10.15
C PRO A 218 -0.86 -17.82 11.24
N GLY A 219 -2.16 -17.96 11.50
CA GLY A 219 -2.86 -17.16 12.51
C GLY A 219 -3.38 -15.79 12.02
N ASP A 220 -3.42 -15.57 10.70
CA ASP A 220 -3.88 -14.32 10.07
C ASP A 220 -3.05 -13.08 10.48
N VAL A 221 -1.75 -13.30 10.66
CA VAL A 221 -0.76 -12.24 10.88
C VAL A 221 0.09 -12.07 9.62
N TYR A 222 0.78 -10.94 9.51
CA TYR A 222 1.48 -10.55 8.29
C TYR A 222 2.89 -10.09 8.61
N ARG A 223 3.87 -10.49 7.79
CA ARG A 223 5.19 -9.86 7.84
C ARG A 223 5.08 -8.50 7.15
N GLN A 224 5.28 -7.43 7.92
CA GLN A 224 5.30 -6.08 7.38
C GLN A 224 6.61 -5.84 6.64
N PHE A 225 6.58 -5.07 5.55
CA PHE A 225 7.76 -4.52 4.91
C PHE A 225 7.46 -3.19 4.23
N PHE A 226 8.52 -2.45 3.92
CA PHE A 226 8.45 -1.11 3.36
C PHE A 226 9.26 -1.03 2.08
N VAL A 227 8.68 -0.44 1.04
CA VAL A 227 9.38 -0.10 -0.20
C VAL A 227 9.68 1.39 -0.21
N HIS A 228 10.96 1.72 -0.17
CA HIS A 228 11.51 3.05 -0.25
C HIS A 228 12.03 3.28 -1.66
N LEU A 229 11.49 4.32 -2.31
CA LEU A 229 12.06 4.89 -3.52
C LEU A 229 12.87 6.09 -3.08
N ASP A 230 14.19 6.08 -3.32
CA ASP A 230 15.13 7.15 -2.98
C ASP A 230 15.71 7.71 -4.30
N PRO A 231 15.06 8.74 -4.88
CA PRO A 231 15.50 9.36 -6.13
C PRO A 231 16.96 9.85 -6.12
N PRO A 232 17.47 10.56 -5.09
CA PRO A 232 18.86 11.04 -5.09
C PRO A 232 19.89 9.95 -5.18
N LYS A 233 19.74 8.89 -4.38
CA LYS A 233 20.69 7.77 -4.40
C LYS A 233 20.46 6.82 -5.57
N ARG A 234 19.43 7.12 -6.39
CA ARG A 234 18.87 6.27 -7.44
C ARG A 234 18.78 4.83 -6.97
N GLU A 235 18.09 4.61 -5.85
CA GLU A 235 17.96 3.28 -5.27
C GLU A 235 16.54 2.95 -4.84
N VAL A 236 16.22 1.67 -4.98
CA VAL A 236 15.07 1.05 -4.34
C VAL A 236 15.58 0.31 -3.12
N ARG A 237 15.10 0.72 -1.94
CA ARG A 237 15.41 0.05 -0.68
C ARG A 237 14.15 -0.61 -0.14
N VAL A 238 14.25 -1.88 0.21
CA VAL A 238 13.17 -2.63 0.86
C VAL A 238 13.60 -2.95 2.28
N GLU A 239 12.81 -2.54 3.27
CA GLU A 239 13.03 -2.81 4.68
C GLU A 239 12.01 -3.83 5.18
N MET A 240 12.49 -4.97 5.69
CA MET A 240 11.66 -5.96 6.36
C MET A 240 11.35 -5.53 7.79
N GLY A 241 10.07 -5.57 8.14
CA GLY A 241 9.52 -5.14 9.42
C GLY A 241 9.08 -6.30 10.31
N PRO A 242 8.41 -5.98 11.44
CA PRO A 242 7.92 -6.99 12.37
C PRO A 242 6.74 -7.78 11.79
N ILE A 243 6.35 -8.84 12.49
CA ILE A 243 5.05 -9.47 12.27
C ILE A 243 3.97 -8.59 12.90
N VAL A 244 2.87 -8.37 12.17
CA VAL A 244 1.77 -7.52 12.59
C VAL A 244 0.42 -8.21 12.47
N THR A 245 -0.54 -7.76 13.27
CA THR A 245 -1.97 -8.10 13.10
C THR A 245 -2.53 -7.47 11.82
N PRO A 246 -3.73 -7.89 11.34
CA PRO A 246 -4.41 -7.22 10.22
C PRO A 246 -4.62 -5.70 10.43
N GLY A 247 -4.62 -5.23 11.69
CA GLY A 247 -4.71 -3.82 12.04
C GLY A 247 -3.38 -3.06 11.99
N GLY A 248 -2.27 -3.73 11.69
CA GLY A 248 -0.92 -3.14 11.66
C GLY A 248 -0.25 -3.00 13.02
N VAL A 249 -0.73 -3.70 14.05
CA VAL A 249 -0.11 -3.71 15.39
C VAL A 249 0.99 -4.76 15.41
N ALA A 250 2.22 -4.38 15.75
CA ALA A 250 3.35 -5.28 15.86
C ALA A 250 3.19 -6.26 17.04
N ILE A 251 3.51 -7.52 16.79
CA ILE A 251 3.49 -8.60 17.79
C ILE A 251 4.87 -9.26 18.00
N THR A 252 5.82 -8.98 17.11
CA THR A 252 7.23 -9.38 17.24
C THR A 252 8.15 -8.18 17.02
N ASP A 253 9.43 -8.37 17.30
CA ASP A 253 10.48 -7.45 16.89
C ASP A 253 10.77 -7.54 15.38
N LYS A 254 11.60 -6.60 14.90
CA LYS A 254 12.08 -6.59 13.51
C LYS A 254 13.08 -7.73 13.28
N PRO A 255 13.21 -8.25 12.04
CA PRO A 255 14.25 -9.20 11.68
C PRO A 255 15.66 -8.68 11.97
N PRO A 256 16.66 -9.57 12.11
CA PRO A 256 18.06 -9.19 12.27
C PRO A 256 18.56 -8.25 11.16
N GLU A 257 19.49 -7.36 11.49
CA GLU A 257 19.89 -6.27 10.59
C GLU A 257 20.51 -6.76 9.28
N TYR A 258 21.31 -7.84 9.31
CA TYR A 258 22.03 -8.38 8.16
C TYR A 258 21.11 -8.87 7.03
N ARG A 259 19.83 -9.17 7.31
CA ARG A 259 18.82 -9.55 6.29
C ARG A 259 17.58 -8.66 6.28
N ARG A 260 17.66 -7.51 6.99
CA ARG A 260 16.55 -6.56 7.08
C ARG A 260 16.37 -5.75 5.80
N TYR A 261 17.43 -5.56 5.02
CA TYR A 261 17.42 -4.65 3.89
C TYR A 261 17.75 -5.33 2.57
N GLY A 262 17.00 -4.97 1.54
CA GLY A 262 17.35 -5.22 0.14
C GLY A 262 17.55 -3.87 -0.54
N ILE A 263 18.62 -3.72 -1.32
CA ILE A 263 18.95 -2.47 -2.00
C ILE A 263 19.30 -2.77 -3.44
N ALA A 264 18.61 -2.12 -4.37
CA ALA A 264 18.89 -2.18 -5.79
C ALA A 264 19.13 -0.77 -6.35
N LYS A 265 20.22 -0.60 -7.10
CA LYS A 265 20.50 0.65 -7.82
C LYS A 265 19.65 0.72 -9.10
N VAL A 266 19.32 1.94 -9.49
CA VAL A 266 18.54 2.28 -10.67
C VAL A 266 19.38 3.19 -11.55
N ASN A 267 19.52 2.85 -12.83
CA ASN A 267 20.38 3.60 -13.74
C ASN A 267 19.70 4.80 -14.42
N VAL A 268 18.42 5.03 -14.13
CA VAL A 268 17.61 6.09 -14.74
C VAL A 268 17.03 7.03 -13.68
N PRO A 269 16.82 8.32 -14.00
CA PRO A 269 16.20 9.25 -13.07
C PRO A 269 14.72 8.91 -12.88
N PHE A 270 14.27 8.93 -11.62
CA PHE A 270 12.88 8.74 -11.26
C PHE A 270 12.45 9.73 -10.19
N ILE A 271 11.14 9.95 -10.07
CA ILE A 271 10.54 10.83 -9.07
C ILE A 271 9.50 10.05 -8.27
N LYS A 272 9.47 10.35 -6.98
CA LYS A 272 8.52 9.77 -6.04
C LYS A 272 7.36 10.75 -5.81
N THR A 273 6.15 10.32 -6.12
CA THR A 273 4.92 11.11 -6.01
C THR A 273 4.36 11.03 -4.59
N TYR A 274 4.47 9.87 -3.97
CA TYR A 274 4.04 9.65 -2.59
C TYR A 274 5.22 9.79 -1.63
N PRO A 275 5.22 10.74 -0.68
CA PRO A 275 6.41 11.05 0.10
C PRO A 275 6.83 9.90 1.03
N LYS A 276 5.86 9.17 1.59
CA LYS A 276 6.14 8.07 2.52
C LYS A 276 6.56 6.80 1.78
N PRO A 277 7.31 5.90 2.44
CA PRO A 277 7.51 4.56 1.90
C PRO A 277 6.17 3.84 1.73
N THR A 278 6.10 2.97 0.73
CA THR A 278 4.93 2.11 0.56
C THR A 278 5.00 1.05 1.64
N ARG A 279 4.05 1.05 2.57
CA ARG A 279 3.93 0.05 3.65
C ARG A 279 3.06 -1.11 3.18
N ILE A 280 3.58 -2.33 3.29
CA ILE A 280 2.88 -3.57 2.94
C ILE A 280 2.78 -4.42 4.20
N ASP A 281 1.57 -4.59 4.72
CA ASP A 281 1.35 -5.21 6.03
C ASP A 281 0.03 -5.99 6.17
N SER A 282 -0.83 -5.99 5.14
CA SER A 282 -2.16 -6.59 5.18
C SER A 282 -2.78 -6.70 3.77
N PHE A 283 -3.93 -7.39 3.68
CA PHE A 283 -4.74 -7.57 2.46
C PHE A 283 -4.05 -8.36 1.35
N SER A 284 -3.94 -7.80 0.14
CA SER A 284 -3.33 -8.46 -1.03
C SER A 284 -2.06 -7.73 -1.50
N GLY A 285 -1.59 -6.75 -0.72
CA GLY A 285 -0.53 -5.82 -1.12
C GLY A 285 -0.90 -4.87 -2.29
N PRO A 286 -0.06 -3.86 -2.57
CA PRO A 286 -0.34 -2.79 -3.51
C PRO A 286 0.03 -3.11 -4.97
N GLU A 287 -0.41 -2.26 -5.88
CA GLU A 287 0.09 -2.19 -7.26
C GLU A 287 0.69 -0.80 -7.48
N ILE A 288 1.85 -0.75 -8.14
CA ILE A 288 2.56 0.49 -8.45
C ILE A 288 2.85 0.49 -9.95
N ALA A 289 2.33 1.51 -10.65
CA ALA A 289 2.75 1.76 -12.04
C ALA A 289 3.95 2.70 -12.07
N PHE A 290 4.90 2.40 -12.93
CA PHE A 290 6.03 3.27 -13.27
C PHE A 290 5.85 3.69 -14.71
N ARG A 291 5.87 5.00 -14.96
CA ARG A 291 5.70 5.53 -16.32
C ARG A 291 6.62 6.71 -16.59
N LYS A 292 7.03 6.84 -17.84
CA LYS A 292 7.80 7.98 -18.33
C LYS A 292 6.99 9.28 -18.19
N ALA A 293 7.65 10.34 -17.72
CA ALA A 293 7.08 11.67 -17.55
C ALA A 293 8.16 12.74 -17.81
N GLU A 294 7.73 13.96 -18.08
CA GLU A 294 8.62 15.12 -18.16
C GLU A 294 8.56 15.91 -16.84
N PHE A 295 9.73 16.19 -16.26
CA PHE A 295 9.86 17.00 -15.05
C PHE A 295 10.97 18.03 -15.23
N LYS A 296 10.62 19.31 -15.14
CA LYS A 296 11.56 20.44 -15.35
C LYS A 296 12.36 20.32 -16.66
N GLY A 297 11.75 19.77 -17.72
CA GLY A 297 12.38 19.58 -19.04
C GLY A 297 13.33 18.38 -19.15
N LYS A 298 13.43 17.55 -18.10
CA LYS A 298 14.13 16.27 -18.14
C LYS A 298 13.12 15.12 -18.15
N THR A 299 13.42 14.12 -18.94
CA THR A 299 12.68 12.85 -18.93
C THR A 299 13.01 12.07 -17.66
N VAL A 300 11.98 11.68 -16.91
CA VAL A 300 12.07 10.91 -15.66
C VAL A 300 11.02 9.79 -15.63
N VAL A 301 11.15 8.84 -14.71
CA VAL A 301 10.08 7.88 -14.39
C VAL A 301 9.30 8.35 -13.18
N LYS A 302 7.98 8.31 -13.23
CA LYS A 302 7.09 8.67 -12.12
C LYS A 302 6.31 7.44 -11.66
N ASP A 303 6.23 7.25 -10.34
CA ASP A 303 5.36 6.24 -9.74
C ASP A 303 3.88 6.69 -9.72
N ARG A 304 2.98 5.73 -9.81
CA ARG A 304 1.54 5.90 -9.61
C ARG A 304 1.03 4.73 -8.77
N PHE A 305 0.70 5.04 -7.52
CA PHE A 305 0.12 4.10 -6.58
C PHE A 305 -1.32 3.74 -6.99
N LEU A 306 -1.63 2.43 -7.06
CA LEU A 306 -2.91 1.86 -7.47
C LEU A 306 -3.41 2.45 -8.81
N PRO A 307 -2.75 2.13 -9.94
CA PRO A 307 -3.02 2.79 -11.23
C PRO A 307 -4.44 2.61 -11.77
N TRP A 308 -5.12 1.53 -11.39
CA TRP A 308 -6.53 1.27 -11.70
C TRP A 308 -7.50 2.08 -10.84
N HIS A 309 -7.03 2.66 -9.74
CA HIS A 309 -7.82 3.47 -8.82
C HIS A 309 -7.74 4.96 -9.19
N HIS A 310 -8.76 5.73 -8.82
CA HIS A 310 -8.88 7.17 -9.12
C HIS A 310 -8.90 7.52 -10.62
N GLY A 311 -9.34 6.56 -11.45
CA GLY A 311 -9.51 6.72 -12.89
C GLY A 311 -10.90 7.25 -13.27
N PHE A 312 -11.58 6.56 -14.18
CA PHE A 312 -12.88 6.99 -14.71
C PHE A 312 -14.00 7.03 -13.66
N SER A 313 -14.05 6.02 -12.79
CA SER A 313 -15.03 5.88 -11.70
C SER A 313 -14.96 7.02 -10.68
N HIS A 314 -13.81 7.65 -10.51
CA HIS A 314 -13.55 8.73 -9.56
C HIS A 314 -13.51 10.09 -10.26
N SER A 315 -14.53 10.37 -11.06
CA SER A 315 -14.57 11.59 -11.85
C SER A 315 -15.90 12.32 -11.76
N LEU A 316 -15.86 13.60 -12.12
CA LEU A 316 -17.07 14.42 -12.24
C LEU A 316 -17.91 13.95 -13.44
N THR A 317 -17.26 13.48 -14.51
CA THR A 317 -17.95 12.86 -15.66
C THR A 317 -18.81 11.67 -15.24
N MET A 318 -18.27 10.79 -14.37
CA MET A 318 -19.04 9.65 -13.85
C MET A 318 -20.25 10.10 -13.03
N GLY A 319 -20.15 11.19 -12.27
CA GLY A 319 -21.30 11.75 -11.55
C GLY A 319 -22.45 12.16 -12.48
N VAL A 320 -22.15 12.77 -13.63
CA VAL A 320 -23.18 13.11 -14.63
C VAL A 320 -23.84 11.84 -15.17
N ILE A 321 -23.05 10.81 -15.46
CA ILE A 321 -23.56 9.52 -15.96
C ILE A 321 -24.47 8.85 -14.91
N ILE A 322 -24.04 8.77 -13.66
CA ILE A 322 -24.84 8.21 -12.56
C ILE A 322 -26.14 8.99 -12.38
N GLY A 323 -26.09 10.33 -12.35
CA GLY A 323 -27.28 11.17 -12.26
C GLY A 323 -28.27 10.91 -13.39
N ALA A 324 -27.80 10.88 -14.64
CA ALA A 324 -28.63 10.60 -15.80
C ALA A 324 -29.26 9.20 -15.75
N PHE A 325 -28.49 8.19 -15.33
CA PHE A 325 -28.95 6.81 -15.18
C PHE A 325 -30.02 6.67 -14.09
N VAL A 326 -29.78 7.24 -12.91
CA VAL A 326 -30.74 7.27 -11.80
C VAL A 326 -32.02 7.98 -12.23
N TYR A 327 -31.92 9.13 -12.90
CA TYR A 327 -33.09 9.85 -13.41
C TYR A 327 -33.92 8.97 -14.35
N ALA A 328 -33.29 8.38 -15.37
CA ALA A 328 -33.97 7.57 -16.37
C ALA A 328 -34.73 6.39 -15.75
N ILE A 329 -34.07 5.64 -14.86
CA ILE A 329 -34.68 4.47 -14.20
C ILE A 329 -35.84 4.88 -13.32
N PHE A 330 -35.64 5.84 -12.41
CA PHE A 330 -36.67 6.18 -11.43
C PHE A 330 -37.82 6.96 -12.05
N LYS A 331 -37.57 7.69 -13.16
CA LYS A 331 -38.64 8.28 -13.96
C LYS A 331 -39.48 7.20 -14.63
N LEU A 332 -38.86 6.14 -15.16
CA LEU A 332 -39.57 5.02 -15.78
C LEU A 332 -40.39 4.21 -14.75
N LEU A 333 -39.88 4.08 -13.53
CA LEU A 333 -40.61 3.46 -12.41
C LEU A 333 -41.73 4.34 -11.82
N GLY A 334 -41.95 5.54 -12.36
CA GLY A 334 -43.02 6.44 -11.92
C GLY A 334 -42.75 7.15 -10.58
N TYR A 335 -41.50 7.19 -10.12
CA TYR A 335 -41.15 7.87 -8.87
C TYR A 335 -41.24 9.39 -9.04
N SER A 336 -42.04 10.04 -8.19
CA SER A 336 -42.37 11.47 -8.25
C SER A 336 -41.13 12.36 -8.07
N HIS A 337 -40.17 11.93 -7.26
CA HIS A 337 -38.99 12.71 -6.89
C HIS A 337 -37.70 12.24 -7.59
N ALA A 338 -37.83 11.60 -8.77
CA ALA A 338 -36.70 11.08 -9.54
C ALA A 338 -35.65 12.14 -9.91
N GLY A 339 -36.05 13.40 -10.14
CA GLY A 339 -35.14 14.52 -10.41
C GLY A 339 -34.23 14.84 -9.22
N ASP A 340 -34.82 14.97 -8.04
CA ASP A 340 -34.07 15.26 -6.81
C ASP A 340 -33.15 14.10 -6.43
N LEU A 341 -33.61 12.85 -6.60
CA LEU A 341 -32.81 11.67 -6.36
C LEU A 341 -31.60 11.58 -7.30
N ALA A 342 -31.79 11.91 -8.57
CA ALA A 342 -30.71 11.94 -9.56
C ALA A 342 -29.66 13.00 -9.23
N LEU A 343 -30.09 14.22 -8.88
CA LEU A 343 -29.19 15.28 -8.46
C LEU A 343 -28.45 14.93 -7.16
N ALA A 344 -29.15 14.37 -6.17
CA ALA A 344 -28.53 13.90 -4.94
C ALA A 344 -27.47 12.82 -5.19
N SER A 345 -27.74 11.88 -6.10
CA SER A 345 -26.80 10.82 -6.47
C SER A 345 -25.58 11.36 -7.21
N MET A 346 -25.77 12.30 -8.14
CA MET A 346 -24.67 12.98 -8.83
C MET A 346 -23.79 13.76 -7.86
N ILE A 347 -24.40 14.53 -6.95
CA ILE A 347 -23.65 15.31 -5.95
C ILE A 347 -22.95 14.38 -4.94
N GLY A 348 -23.58 13.26 -4.53
CA GLY A 348 -22.96 12.26 -3.68
C GLY A 348 -21.69 11.67 -4.32
N GLN A 349 -21.77 11.30 -5.60
CA GLN A 349 -20.62 10.86 -6.40
C GLN A 349 -19.54 11.95 -6.51
N TRP A 350 -19.91 13.20 -6.74
CA TRP A 350 -18.94 14.30 -6.79
C TRP A 350 -18.29 14.58 -5.43
N LEU A 351 -19.03 14.43 -4.34
CA LEU A 351 -18.52 14.60 -3.00
C LEU A 351 -17.45 13.56 -2.67
N HIS A 352 -17.61 12.32 -3.12
CA HIS A 352 -16.54 11.31 -3.08
C HIS A 352 -15.26 11.82 -3.75
N VAL A 353 -15.38 12.33 -4.98
CA VAL A 353 -14.24 12.86 -5.75
C VAL A 353 -13.58 14.04 -5.05
N PHE A 354 -14.37 14.95 -4.48
CA PHE A 354 -13.83 16.09 -3.72
C PHE A 354 -13.12 15.65 -2.43
N GLU A 355 -13.67 14.67 -1.72
CA GLU A 355 -13.06 14.10 -0.51
C GLU A 355 -11.73 13.41 -0.81
N ASP A 356 -11.62 12.74 -1.96
CA ASP A 356 -10.35 12.19 -2.43
C ASP A 356 -9.35 13.26 -2.87
N GLN A 357 -9.85 14.37 -3.42
CA GLN A 357 -9.01 15.54 -3.69
C GLN A 357 -8.45 16.15 -2.41
N LEU A 358 -9.08 15.99 -1.24
CA LEU A 358 -8.50 16.41 0.04
C LEU A 358 -7.34 15.49 0.50
N GLY A 359 -7.29 14.26 0.00
CA GLY A 359 -6.28 13.25 0.32
C GLY A 359 -4.94 13.44 -0.40
N PHE A 360 -4.11 12.40 -0.44
CA PHE A 360 -2.83 12.41 -1.15
C PHE A 360 -2.96 12.04 -2.63
N MET A 361 -3.81 11.05 -2.93
CA MET A 361 -3.91 10.45 -4.26
C MET A 361 -4.58 11.38 -5.27
N GLY A 362 -5.61 12.14 -4.84
CA GLY A 362 -6.36 13.02 -5.73
C GLY A 362 -7.25 12.24 -6.70
N SER A 363 -7.62 12.84 -7.84
CA SER A 363 -8.50 12.17 -8.83
C SER A 363 -8.29 12.68 -10.26
N ASN A 364 -8.70 11.87 -11.24
CA ASN A 364 -8.86 12.32 -12.62
C ASN A 364 -10.25 12.96 -12.79
N LEU A 365 -10.32 14.30 -12.82
CA LEU A 365 -11.59 15.01 -12.68
C LEU A 365 -12.51 14.90 -13.92
N PHE A 366 -11.96 14.92 -15.13
CA PHE A 366 -12.75 15.03 -16.38
C PHE A 366 -12.35 14.03 -17.48
N PRO A 367 -12.20 12.72 -17.20
CA PRO A 367 -12.02 11.73 -18.26
C PRO A 367 -13.28 11.67 -19.15
N PRO A 368 -13.14 11.34 -20.45
CA PRO A 368 -11.90 10.99 -21.14
C PRO A 368 -11.07 12.20 -21.62
N ILE A 369 -11.47 13.44 -21.31
CA ILE A 369 -10.76 14.66 -21.72
C ILE A 369 -9.40 14.72 -21.03
N THR A 370 -9.35 14.43 -19.72
CA THR A 370 -8.11 14.33 -18.94
C THR A 370 -7.70 12.87 -18.73
N LYS A 371 -6.39 12.60 -18.83
CA LYS A 371 -5.82 11.25 -18.63
C LYS A 371 -5.09 11.08 -17.30
N ASP A 372 -4.59 12.19 -16.76
CA ASP A 372 -3.77 12.19 -15.54
C ASP A 372 -4.57 12.53 -14.30
N VAL A 373 -4.13 11.96 -13.19
CA VAL A 373 -4.66 12.25 -11.85
C VAL A 373 -4.07 13.58 -11.37
N ILE A 374 -4.92 14.47 -10.88
CA ILE A 374 -4.51 15.71 -10.25
C ILE A 374 -4.19 15.42 -8.78
N PRO A 375 -2.95 15.64 -8.31
CA PRO A 375 -2.58 15.34 -6.91
C PRO A 375 -3.48 16.04 -5.90
N GLY A 376 -3.82 15.34 -4.82
CA GLY A 376 -4.68 15.87 -3.78
C GLY A 376 -4.02 16.90 -2.86
N PHE A 377 -4.81 17.45 -1.93
CA PHE A 377 -4.39 18.49 -1.01
C PHE A 377 -3.58 17.98 0.19
N LYS A 378 -3.32 16.68 0.31
CA LYS A 378 -2.49 16.07 1.35
C LYS A 378 -2.96 16.43 2.77
N LEU A 379 -4.26 16.54 3.02
CA LEU A 379 -4.81 16.79 4.36
C LEU A 379 -4.73 15.55 5.25
N GLY A 380 -4.86 14.37 4.67
CA GLY A 380 -4.75 13.10 5.37
C GLY A 380 -4.76 11.92 4.43
N GLU A 381 -4.23 10.80 4.90
CA GLU A 381 -4.28 9.53 4.20
C GLU A 381 -5.66 8.89 4.38
N SER A 382 -6.03 7.91 3.55
CA SER A 382 -7.31 7.20 3.68
C SER A 382 -7.51 6.59 5.07
N GLY A 383 -6.42 6.15 5.73
CA GLY A 383 -6.43 5.61 7.10
C GLY A 383 -6.41 6.63 8.23
N SER A 384 -6.36 7.94 7.95
CA SER A 384 -6.28 8.97 9.00
C SER A 384 -7.57 9.05 9.81
N GLY A 385 -7.54 8.60 11.06
CA GLY A 385 -8.69 8.66 11.95
C GLY A 385 -9.24 10.07 12.11
N LEU A 386 -8.37 11.09 12.15
CA LEU A 386 -8.75 12.49 12.30
C LEU A 386 -9.59 12.99 11.12
N THR A 387 -9.12 12.82 9.87
CA THR A 387 -9.83 13.36 8.70
C THR A 387 -11.11 12.58 8.41
N ASN A 388 -11.12 11.26 8.62
CA ASN A 388 -12.34 10.46 8.52
C ASN A 388 -13.37 10.87 9.58
N PHE A 389 -12.96 11.07 10.84
CA PHE A 389 -13.83 11.54 11.91
C PHE A 389 -14.39 12.94 11.60
N SER A 390 -13.54 13.91 11.23
CA SER A 390 -13.98 15.27 10.94
C SER A 390 -14.99 15.33 9.80
N THR A 391 -14.79 14.52 8.76
CA THR A 391 -15.71 14.46 7.61
C THR A 391 -17.02 13.79 8.00
N ALA A 392 -16.97 12.60 8.59
CA ALA A 392 -18.18 11.89 9.02
C ALA A 392 -19.00 12.73 10.01
N TRP A 393 -18.35 13.40 10.95
CA TRP A 393 -19.01 14.29 11.90
C TRP A 393 -19.67 15.48 11.19
N LEU A 394 -19.02 16.07 10.18
CA LEU A 394 -19.57 17.19 9.43
C LEU A 394 -20.84 16.77 8.68
N MET A 395 -20.81 15.58 8.10
CA MET A 395 -21.96 15.02 7.37
C MET A 395 -23.11 14.67 8.32
N ILE A 396 -22.82 14.11 9.50
CA ILE A 396 -23.82 13.89 10.56
C ILE A 396 -24.41 15.23 11.04
N ALA A 397 -23.58 16.25 11.23
CA ALA A 397 -24.03 17.59 11.60
C ALA A 397 -25.00 18.16 10.54
N PHE A 398 -24.68 18.02 9.25
CA PHE A 398 -25.58 18.44 8.17
C PHE A 398 -26.89 17.66 8.14
N MET A 399 -26.86 16.34 8.37
CA MET A 399 -28.08 15.54 8.44
C MET A 399 -28.99 15.99 9.59
N ILE A 400 -28.46 16.13 10.80
CA ILE A 400 -29.22 16.60 11.98
C ILE A 400 -29.79 18.00 11.70
N TRP A 401 -28.99 18.89 11.13
CA TRP A 401 -29.40 20.24 10.78
C TRP A 401 -30.55 20.26 9.77
N ASN A 402 -30.44 19.48 8.68
CA ASN A 402 -31.47 19.39 7.64
C ASN A 402 -32.75 18.70 8.15
N PHE A 403 -32.63 17.62 8.90
CA PHE A 403 -33.79 16.96 9.50
C PHE A 403 -34.53 17.90 10.47
N ASN A 404 -33.81 18.69 11.27
CA ASN A 404 -34.44 19.68 12.13
C ASN A 404 -35.14 20.78 11.32
N ARG A 405 -34.49 21.26 10.25
CA ARG A 405 -34.98 22.35 9.41
C ARG A 405 -36.24 21.97 8.61
N PHE A 406 -36.31 20.74 8.12
CA PHE A 406 -37.39 20.26 7.23
C PHE A 406 -38.48 19.46 7.96
N THR A 407 -38.40 19.31 9.28
CA THR A 407 -39.42 18.67 10.09
C THR A 407 -40.28 19.71 10.79
N ASP A 408 -41.60 19.56 10.68
CA ASP A 408 -42.59 20.36 11.39
C ASP A 408 -43.48 19.44 12.27
N PRO A 409 -43.67 19.75 13.57
CA PRO A 409 -42.93 20.77 14.34
C PRO A 409 -41.44 20.44 14.46
N ARG A 410 -40.61 21.49 14.57
CA ARG A 410 -39.15 21.34 14.70
C ARG A 410 -38.80 20.50 15.95
N PRO A 411 -38.03 19.41 15.82
CA PRO A 411 -37.60 18.60 16.96
C PRO A 411 -36.73 19.38 17.96
N ILE A 412 -35.84 20.25 17.47
CA ILE A 412 -34.93 21.07 18.27
C ILE A 412 -35.35 22.54 18.12
N PRO A 413 -35.88 23.18 19.18
CA PRO A 413 -36.45 24.53 19.12
C PRO A 413 -35.37 25.62 19.21
N ILE A 414 -34.36 25.56 18.35
CA ILE A 414 -33.34 26.61 18.20
C ILE A 414 -33.23 27.04 16.73
N SER A 415 -32.63 28.21 16.49
CA SER A 415 -32.43 28.72 15.12
C SER A 415 -31.45 27.84 14.34
N ASP A 416 -31.66 27.75 13.02
CA ASP A 416 -30.91 26.86 12.14
C ASP A 416 -29.41 27.19 12.14
N ALA A 417 -29.05 28.47 12.15
CA ALA A 417 -27.65 28.90 12.21
C ALA A 417 -26.99 28.52 13.54
N LYS A 418 -27.71 28.66 14.67
CA LYS A 418 -27.19 28.31 15.99
C LYS A 418 -27.00 26.80 16.12
N LEU A 419 -27.95 26.00 15.65
CA LEU A 419 -27.82 24.54 15.63
C LEU A 419 -26.61 24.11 14.81
N LEU A 420 -26.47 24.61 13.59
CA LEU A 420 -25.36 24.23 12.72
C LEU A 420 -24.01 24.58 13.35
N LEU A 421 -23.84 25.81 13.86
CA LEU A 421 -22.60 26.24 14.53
C LEU A 421 -22.24 25.35 15.72
N LEU A 422 -23.22 24.92 16.52
CA LEU A 422 -23.02 24.01 17.65
C LEU A 422 -22.66 22.59 17.21
N LEU A 423 -23.07 22.15 16.03
CA LEU A 423 -22.79 20.79 15.56
C LEU A 423 -21.45 20.70 14.83
N ILE A 424 -21.02 21.71 14.08
CA ILE A 424 -19.84 21.61 13.20
C ILE A 424 -18.49 21.81 13.90
N TRP A 425 -18.47 22.22 15.18
CA TRP A 425 -17.22 22.55 15.88
C TRP A 425 -16.17 21.41 15.87
N PRO A 426 -16.52 20.11 16.05
CA PRO A 426 -15.53 19.03 16.04
C PRO A 426 -14.87 18.87 14.66
N SER A 427 -15.65 19.06 13.60
CA SER A 427 -15.14 19.06 12.23
C SER A 427 -14.22 20.24 11.96
N ILE A 428 -14.59 21.45 12.41
CA ILE A 428 -13.75 22.65 12.27
C ILE A 428 -12.39 22.42 12.95
N ILE A 429 -12.38 21.94 14.19
CA ILE A 429 -11.14 21.69 14.93
C ILE A 429 -10.31 20.62 14.25
N GLY A 430 -10.91 19.49 13.88
CA GLY A 430 -10.16 18.38 13.29
C GLY A 430 -9.60 18.71 11.90
N PHE A 431 -10.36 19.42 11.05
CA PHE A 431 -9.83 19.94 9.78
C PHE A 431 -8.78 21.02 9.99
N GLY A 432 -8.94 21.91 10.98
CA GLY A 432 -7.93 22.91 11.34
C GLY A 432 -6.58 22.26 11.67
N ILE A 433 -6.59 21.20 12.50
CA ILE A 433 -5.39 20.42 12.81
C ILE A 433 -4.82 19.75 11.56
N ALA A 434 -5.67 19.13 10.73
CA ALA A 434 -5.23 18.47 9.50
C ALA A 434 -4.59 19.45 8.50
N ILE A 435 -5.16 20.65 8.35
CA ILE A 435 -4.64 21.72 7.49
C ILE A 435 -3.26 22.17 7.96
N VAL A 436 -3.09 22.43 9.26
CA VAL A 436 -1.78 22.84 9.82
C VAL A 436 -0.72 21.76 9.57
N ARG A 437 -1.07 20.48 9.79
CA ARG A 437 -0.18 19.35 9.50
C ARG A 437 0.15 19.25 8.01
N SER A 438 -0.83 19.48 7.14
CA SER A 438 -0.64 19.46 5.69
C SER A 438 0.32 20.56 5.21
N PHE A 439 0.20 21.77 5.74
CA PHE A 439 1.13 22.86 5.40
C PHE A 439 2.57 22.52 5.78
N LYS A 440 2.78 22.00 7.00
CA LYS A 440 4.11 21.55 7.45
C LYS A 440 4.66 20.46 6.52
N LEU A 441 3.86 19.44 6.24
CA LEU A 441 4.25 18.34 5.37
C LEU A 441 4.55 18.80 3.93
N ARG A 442 3.74 19.70 3.37
CA ARG A 442 3.99 20.24 2.03
C ARG A 442 5.29 21.03 1.97
N ARG A 443 5.61 21.78 3.02
CA ARG A 443 6.88 22.51 3.11
C ARG A 443 8.05 21.53 3.16
N GLU A 444 7.98 20.52 4.03
CA GLU A 444 8.99 19.45 4.11
C GLU A 444 9.16 18.72 2.76
N ILE A 445 8.06 18.40 2.07
CA ILE A 445 8.12 17.77 0.74
C ILE A 445 8.75 18.70 -0.30
N ALA A 446 8.41 20.00 -0.27
CA ALA A 446 8.98 20.97 -1.21
C ALA A 446 10.50 21.10 -0.97
N GLU A 447 10.92 21.24 0.29
CA GLU A 447 12.33 21.27 0.68
C GLU A 447 13.06 19.99 0.25
N LEU A 448 12.44 18.82 0.45
CA LEU A 448 12.99 17.53 0.06
C LEU A 448 13.11 17.40 -1.46
N MET A 449 12.08 17.81 -2.21
CA MET A 449 12.08 17.79 -3.68
C MET A 449 13.08 18.78 -4.27
N ASP A 450 13.25 19.96 -3.67
CA ASP A 450 14.24 20.94 -4.10
C ASP A 450 15.66 20.45 -3.80
N TYR A 451 15.90 19.89 -2.60
CA TYR A 451 17.15 19.22 -2.26
C TYR A 451 17.48 18.12 -3.29
N TYR A 452 16.52 17.27 -3.62
CA TYR A 452 16.71 16.18 -4.59
C TYR A 452 16.90 16.66 -6.02
N THR A 453 16.21 17.72 -6.46
CA THR A 453 16.44 18.30 -7.80
C THR A 453 17.84 18.92 -7.89
N ASN A 454 18.31 19.53 -6.81
CA ASN A 454 19.59 20.24 -6.81
C ASN A 454 20.80 19.30 -6.69
N ILE A 455 20.65 18.11 -6.09
CA ILE A 455 21.73 17.09 -6.08
C ILE A 455 22.13 16.69 -7.50
N GLU A 456 21.17 16.44 -8.41
CA GLU A 456 21.50 16.13 -9.80
C GLU A 456 22.19 17.31 -10.52
N ALA A 457 21.88 18.55 -10.14
CA ALA A 457 22.56 19.74 -10.65
C ALA A 457 23.99 19.87 -10.10
N PHE A 458 24.24 19.41 -8.87
CA PHE A 458 25.58 19.32 -8.29
C PHE A 458 26.42 18.22 -8.95
N GLU A 459 25.84 17.05 -9.26
CA GLU A 459 26.51 15.99 -10.01
C GLU A 459 26.82 16.42 -11.46
N GLU A 460 25.90 17.11 -12.15
CA GLU A 460 26.17 17.72 -13.47
C GLU A 460 27.26 18.82 -13.39
N LEU A 461 27.34 19.56 -12.29
CA LEU A 461 28.39 20.57 -12.07
C LEU A 461 29.75 19.94 -11.76
N GLU A 462 29.81 18.82 -11.06
CA GLU A 462 31.05 18.05 -10.84
C GLU A 462 31.53 17.36 -12.14
N GLU A 463 30.62 16.84 -12.98
CA GLU A 463 30.99 16.24 -14.27
C GLU A 463 31.43 17.27 -15.32
N VAL A 464 30.87 18.49 -15.29
CA VAL A 464 31.21 19.57 -16.25
C VAL A 464 32.31 20.50 -15.71
N GLY A 465 32.54 20.50 -14.40
CA GLY A 465 33.51 21.33 -13.70
C GLY A 465 34.42 20.49 -12.80
N GLY A 466 35.44 19.89 -13.39
CA GLY A 466 36.59 19.44 -12.62
C GLY A 466 37.21 20.62 -11.85
N ILE A 467 37.09 20.58 -10.53
CA ILE A 467 37.99 21.25 -9.59
C ILE A 467 38.53 20.17 -8.65
#